data_AF-A0A923J4B4-F1
#
_entry.id   AF-A0A923J4B4-F1
#
_cell.length_a   1.000
_cell.length_b   1.000
_cell.length_c   1.000
_cell.angle_alpha   90.00
_cell.angle_beta   90.00
_cell.angle_gamma   90.00
#
_symmetry.space_group_name_H-M   'P 1'
#
loop_
_entity.id
_entity.type
_entity.pdbx_description
1 polymer ?
#
loop_
_entity_poly.entity_id
_entity_poly.type
_entity_poly.pdbx_seq_one_letter_code
_entity_poly.pdbx_strand_id
1 'polypeptide(L)'
;MLDINDDDEKKLKNLSSKRLVPLHPVLVDELKLPDYAKSLRSNGHTRLFPNLKQQRDGYSQTVSKWFGRYRVRCGVDSPKKTFHSFRHTFITAMKHKVVNISILHELHGHALEGMTMARYGKKYPPRVLYDEAVSKLEYPLDWGHLKGGQWVMKR
;
A
#
# COMPACT_ATOMS: atom_id res chain seq x y z
N MET A 1 0.67 -3.26 -10.61
CA MET A 1 1.15 -3.81 -9.33
C MET A 1 2.16 -2.84 -8.72
N LEU A 2 2.39 -2.91 -7.42
CA LEU A 2 3.46 -2.21 -6.72
C LEU A 2 4.62 -3.17 -6.49
N ASP A 3 5.82 -2.76 -6.87
CA ASP A 3 7.04 -3.49 -6.57
C ASP A 3 7.76 -2.84 -5.40
N ILE A 4 7.87 -3.58 -4.30
CA ILE A 4 8.64 -3.17 -3.12
C ILE A 4 10.01 -3.84 -3.22
N ASN A 5 11.01 -3.04 -3.55
CA ASN A 5 12.38 -3.47 -3.80
C ASN A 5 13.40 -2.57 -3.07
N ASP A 6 14.66 -2.95 -3.21
CA ASP A 6 15.86 -2.30 -2.70
C ASP A 6 16.67 -1.63 -3.82
N ASP A 7 16.01 -1.24 -4.90
CA ASP A 7 16.64 -0.59 -6.04
C ASP A 7 16.83 0.93 -5.77
N ASP A 8 17.80 1.53 -6.45
CA ASP A 8 18.13 2.96 -6.38
C ASP A 8 18.43 3.43 -4.94
N GLU A 9 17.72 4.46 -4.46
CA GLU A 9 17.86 5.04 -3.12
C GLU A 9 17.08 4.27 -2.04
N LYS A 10 16.43 3.15 -2.37
CA LYS A 10 15.56 2.42 -1.45
C LYS A 10 16.36 1.42 -0.63
N LYS A 11 16.09 1.37 0.67
CA LYS A 11 16.65 0.36 1.55
C LYS A 11 15.55 -0.44 2.22
N LEU A 12 15.58 -1.76 2.04
CA LEU A 12 14.71 -2.68 2.74
C LEU A 12 15.32 -3.07 4.09
N LYS A 13 14.46 -3.26 5.10
CA LYS A 13 14.89 -3.66 6.44
C LYS A 13 15.36 -5.13 6.47
N ASN A 14 14.76 -5.98 5.65
CA ASN A 14 15.03 -7.41 5.56
C ASN A 14 14.52 -8.01 4.23
N LEU A 15 14.89 -9.25 3.93
CA LEU A 15 14.51 -9.95 2.71
C LEU A 15 12.98 -10.14 2.56
N SER A 16 12.26 -10.34 3.66
CA SER A 16 10.80 -10.47 3.66
C SER A 16 10.07 -9.18 3.29
N SER A 17 10.77 -8.03 3.29
CA SER A 17 10.20 -6.77 2.82
C SER A 17 10.08 -6.71 1.29
N LYS A 18 10.90 -7.46 0.53
CA LYS A 18 10.89 -7.45 -0.95
C LYS A 18 9.67 -8.20 -1.46
N ARG A 19 8.73 -7.54 -2.13
CA ARG A 19 7.45 -8.16 -2.53
C ARG A 19 6.77 -7.44 -3.68
N LEU A 20 5.97 -8.19 -4.42
CA LEU A 20 5.03 -7.66 -5.41
C LEU A 20 3.64 -7.62 -4.79
N VAL A 21 3.00 -6.46 -4.82
CA VAL A 21 1.64 -6.26 -4.30
C VAL A 21 0.72 -5.94 -5.47
N PRO A 22 -0.27 -6.79 -5.78
CA PRO A 22 -1.25 -6.46 -6.80
C PRO A 22 -2.09 -5.25 -6.39
N LEU A 23 -2.57 -4.49 -7.37
CA LEU A 23 -3.39 -3.31 -7.11
C LEU A 23 -4.86 -3.73 -6.99
N HIS A 24 -5.56 -3.12 -6.05
CA HIS A 24 -7.00 -3.28 -5.89
C HIS A 24 -7.76 -2.68 -7.10
N PRO A 25 -8.89 -3.28 -7.56
CA PRO A 25 -9.70 -2.72 -8.64
C PRO A 25 -10.06 -1.24 -8.44
N VAL A 26 -10.53 -0.85 -7.25
CA VAL A 26 -10.78 0.57 -6.89
C VAL A 26 -9.59 1.49 -7.24
N LEU A 27 -8.34 1.07 -6.99
CA LEU A 27 -7.16 1.88 -7.31
C LEU A 27 -6.92 1.99 -8.83
N VAL A 28 -7.23 0.94 -9.58
CA VAL A 28 -6.99 0.84 -11.02
C VAL A 28 -8.12 1.49 -11.80
N ASP A 29 -9.35 1.11 -11.49
CA ASP A 29 -10.53 1.37 -12.31
C ASP A 29 -11.23 2.66 -11.89
N GLU A 30 -11.30 2.96 -10.59
CA GLU A 30 -12.04 4.12 -10.09
C GLU A 30 -11.12 5.32 -9.84
N LEU A 31 -9.97 5.10 -9.21
CA LEU A 31 -9.02 6.17 -8.89
C LEU A 31 -7.95 6.38 -9.96
N LYS A 32 -7.88 5.51 -10.97
CA LYS A 32 -6.97 5.64 -12.12
C LYS A 32 -5.51 5.87 -11.72
N LEU A 33 -5.04 5.21 -10.65
CA LEU A 33 -3.67 5.36 -10.15
C LEU A 33 -2.60 5.07 -11.23
N PRO A 34 -2.74 4.04 -12.09
CA PRO A 34 -1.79 3.83 -13.18
C PRO A 34 -1.74 4.97 -14.20
N ASP A 35 -2.88 5.59 -14.50
CA ASP A 35 -2.97 6.71 -15.45
C ASP A 35 -2.31 7.95 -14.87
N TYR A 36 -2.52 8.22 -13.57
CA TYR A 36 -1.80 9.27 -12.85
C TYR A 36 -0.28 9.05 -12.88
N ALA A 37 0.18 7.83 -12.61
CA ALA A 37 1.60 7.49 -12.67
C ALA A 37 2.18 7.66 -14.08
N LYS A 38 1.41 7.32 -15.13
CA LYS A 38 1.80 7.54 -16.53
C LYS A 38 1.91 9.03 -16.86
N SER A 39 0.93 9.83 -16.44
CA SER A 39 0.94 11.29 -16.61
C SER A 39 2.17 11.93 -15.96
N LEU A 40 2.51 11.54 -14.75
CA LEU A 40 3.73 12.01 -14.07
C LEU A 40 5.00 11.72 -14.89
N ARG A 41 5.12 10.50 -15.42
CA ARG A 41 6.27 10.11 -16.25
C ARG A 41 6.34 10.94 -17.54
N SER A 42 5.21 11.17 -18.20
CA SER A 42 5.14 12.03 -19.39
C SER A 42 5.54 13.48 -19.10
N ASN A 43 5.36 13.95 -17.86
CA ASN A 43 5.80 15.26 -17.40
C ASN A 43 7.23 15.26 -16.80
N GLY A 44 8.01 14.19 -17.02
CA GLY A 44 9.40 14.11 -16.58
C GLY A 44 9.60 13.76 -15.09
N HIS A 45 8.54 13.43 -14.37
CA HIS A 45 8.66 13.01 -12.97
C HIS A 45 9.02 11.53 -12.85
N THR A 46 9.99 11.23 -11.98
CA THR A 46 10.45 9.86 -11.69
C THR A 46 9.72 9.21 -10.50
N ARG A 47 9.04 10.01 -9.66
CA ARG A 47 8.40 9.57 -8.42
C ARG A 47 6.90 9.83 -8.44
N LEU A 48 6.13 8.93 -7.81
CA LEU A 48 4.67 9.03 -7.71
C LEU A 48 4.20 10.25 -6.88
N PHE A 49 5.04 10.72 -5.96
CA PHE A 49 4.79 11.91 -5.15
C PHE A 49 5.95 12.91 -5.31
N PRO A 50 5.99 13.69 -6.41
CA PRO A 50 7.10 14.60 -6.70
C PRO A 50 7.33 15.65 -5.60
N ASN A 51 6.24 16.08 -4.94
CA ASN A 51 6.27 17.09 -3.88
C ASN A 51 6.79 16.56 -2.53
N LEU A 52 6.95 15.24 -2.38
CA LEU A 52 7.42 14.64 -1.14
C LEU A 52 8.96 14.66 -1.07
N LYS A 53 9.49 15.71 -0.44
CA LYS A 53 10.95 15.89 -0.28
C LYS A 53 11.52 14.97 0.80
N GLN A 54 12.74 14.48 0.56
CA GLN A 54 13.48 13.70 1.54
C GLN A 54 13.93 14.61 2.68
N GLN A 55 13.85 14.11 3.91
CA GLN A 55 14.43 14.76 5.08
C GLN A 55 15.57 13.87 5.61
N ARG A 56 16.26 14.33 6.67
CA ARG A 56 17.35 13.56 7.33
C ARG A 56 16.94 12.11 7.60
N ASP A 57 15.71 11.90 8.09
CA ASP A 57 15.19 10.58 8.47
C ASP A 57 14.36 9.92 7.34
N GLY A 58 14.57 10.34 6.10
CA GLY A 58 13.85 9.85 4.92
C GLY A 58 12.51 10.57 4.68
N TYR A 59 11.60 9.91 3.96
CA TYR A 59 10.31 10.48 3.54
C TYR A 59 9.20 10.34 4.59
N SER A 60 9.34 9.37 5.51
CA SER A 60 8.28 8.94 6.43
C SER A 60 7.89 10.00 7.46
N GLN A 61 8.85 10.83 7.90
CA GLN A 61 8.59 11.84 8.92
C GLN A 61 7.60 12.90 8.42
N THR A 62 7.78 13.39 7.19
CA THR A 62 6.91 14.39 6.57
C THR A 62 5.49 13.86 6.42
N VAL A 63 5.33 12.63 5.92
CA VAL A 63 4.02 11.96 5.76
C VAL A 63 3.35 11.75 7.12
N SER A 64 4.11 11.32 8.13
CA SER A 64 3.56 11.07 9.47
C SER A 64 3.03 12.34 10.13
N LYS A 65 3.78 13.46 10.02
CA LYS A 65 3.34 14.77 10.53
C LYS A 65 2.12 15.29 9.78
N TRP A 66 2.10 15.18 8.45
CA TRP A 66 0.94 15.55 7.64
C TRP A 66 -0.29 14.73 8.03
N PHE A 67 -0.15 13.42 8.16
CA PHE A 67 -1.25 12.54 8.52
C PHE A 67 -1.79 12.83 9.92
N GLY A 68 -0.91 13.12 10.89
CA GLY A 68 -1.30 13.52 12.24
C GLY A 68 -2.24 14.73 12.24
N ARG A 69 -1.93 15.76 11.44
CA ARG A 69 -2.82 16.92 11.28
C ARG A 69 -4.08 16.58 10.48
N TYR A 70 -3.95 15.78 9.44
CA TYR A 70 -5.07 15.38 8.60
C TYR A 70 -6.13 14.59 9.38
N ARG A 71 -5.72 13.59 10.18
CA ARG A 71 -6.66 12.78 10.97
C ARG A 71 -7.47 13.61 11.96
N VAL A 72 -6.85 14.61 12.60
CA VAL A 72 -7.52 15.51 13.55
C VAL A 72 -8.55 16.37 12.82
N ARG A 73 -8.21 16.91 11.64
CA ARG A 73 -9.17 17.65 10.80
C ARG A 73 -10.36 16.80 10.34
N CYS A 74 -10.17 15.48 10.21
CA CYS A 74 -11.24 14.53 9.91
C CYS A 74 -12.02 14.06 11.15
N GLY A 75 -11.79 14.66 12.33
CA GLY A 75 -12.46 14.30 13.58
C GLY A 75 -11.89 13.05 14.28
N VAL A 76 -10.78 12.50 13.80
CA VAL A 76 -10.10 11.34 14.41
C VAL A 76 -8.98 11.83 15.30
N ASP A 77 -9.33 12.29 16.50
CA ASP A 77 -8.38 12.73 17.52
C ASP A 77 -8.15 11.69 18.62
N SER A 78 -7.39 10.64 18.30
CA SER A 78 -6.99 9.63 19.27
C SER A 78 -5.49 9.37 19.19
N PRO A 79 -4.76 9.34 20.32
CA PRO A 79 -3.33 9.03 20.34
C PRO A 79 -3.03 7.59 19.88
N LYS A 80 -4.04 6.71 19.91
CA LYS A 80 -3.93 5.32 19.42
C LYS A 80 -4.02 5.22 17.89
N LYS A 81 -4.35 6.30 17.18
CA LYS A 81 -4.50 6.31 15.72
C LYS A 81 -3.32 7.01 15.07
N THR A 82 -2.59 6.24 14.27
CA THR A 82 -1.40 6.68 13.53
C THR A 82 -1.50 6.23 12.07
N PHE A 83 -0.54 6.61 11.24
CA PHE A 83 -0.51 6.13 9.85
C PHE A 83 -0.43 4.60 9.78
N HIS A 84 0.23 3.96 10.75
CA HIS A 84 0.33 2.50 10.86
C HIS A 84 -1.03 1.83 11.12
N SER A 85 -2.03 2.57 11.64
CA SER A 85 -3.37 2.02 11.86
C SER A 85 -4.01 1.48 10.59
N PHE A 86 -3.72 2.05 9.40
CA PHE A 86 -4.22 1.49 8.14
C PHE A 86 -3.72 0.08 7.86
N ARG A 87 -2.48 -0.22 8.22
CA ARG A 87 -1.91 -1.56 8.08
C ARG A 87 -2.62 -2.56 8.99
N HIS A 88 -2.94 -2.16 10.23
CA HIS A 88 -3.76 -2.99 11.10
C HIS A 88 -5.17 -3.19 10.54
N THR A 89 -5.81 -2.13 10.04
CA THR A 89 -7.13 -2.24 9.40
C THR A 89 -7.12 -3.24 8.24
N PHE A 90 -6.09 -3.19 7.37
CA PHE A 90 -5.92 -4.14 6.28
C PHE A 90 -5.80 -5.59 6.79
N ILE A 91 -4.96 -5.85 7.80
CA ILE A 91 -4.80 -7.19 8.39
C ILE A 91 -6.12 -7.70 8.96
N THR A 92 -6.81 -6.85 9.74
CA THR A 92 -8.09 -7.22 10.36
C THR A 92 -9.15 -7.52 9.31
N ALA A 93 -9.24 -6.71 8.25
CA ALA A 93 -10.18 -6.95 7.15
C ALA A 93 -9.90 -8.30 6.45
N MET A 94 -8.64 -8.59 6.15
CA MET A 94 -8.24 -9.88 5.57
C MET A 94 -8.52 -11.06 6.49
N LYS A 95 -8.32 -10.90 7.80
CA LYS A 95 -8.65 -11.93 8.81
C LYS A 95 -10.15 -12.22 8.83
N HIS A 96 -11.01 -11.20 8.75
CA HIS A 96 -12.47 -11.40 8.69
C HIS A 96 -12.93 -12.09 7.40
N LYS A 97 -12.17 -11.99 6.31
CA LYS A 97 -12.41 -12.71 5.06
C LYS A 97 -11.75 -14.11 5.03
N VAL A 98 -11.17 -14.56 6.14
CA VAL A 98 -10.53 -15.89 6.28
C VAL A 98 -9.42 -16.11 5.23
N VAL A 99 -8.70 -15.03 4.88
CA VAL A 99 -7.56 -15.12 3.97
C VAL A 99 -6.45 -15.94 4.62
N ASN A 100 -5.85 -16.84 3.84
CA ASN A 100 -4.74 -17.67 4.30
C ASN A 100 -3.61 -16.81 4.88
N ILE A 101 -3.13 -17.17 6.07
CA ILE A 101 -2.10 -16.41 6.78
C ILE A 101 -0.80 -16.26 5.99
N SER A 102 -0.44 -17.26 5.18
CA SER A 102 0.78 -17.20 4.34
C SER A 102 0.67 -16.15 3.23
N ILE A 103 -0.50 -16.03 2.60
CA ILE A 103 -0.81 -14.97 1.62
C ILE A 103 -0.80 -13.60 2.30
N LEU A 104 -1.41 -13.50 3.50
CA LEU A 104 -1.42 -12.26 4.27
C LEU A 104 -0.02 -11.82 4.66
N HIS A 105 0.83 -12.75 5.12
CA HIS A 105 2.23 -12.47 5.48
C HIS A 105 3.02 -11.99 4.26
N GLU A 106 2.83 -12.58 3.09
CA GLU A 106 3.50 -12.16 1.87
C GLU A 106 3.08 -10.75 1.43
N LEU A 107 1.77 -10.43 1.45
CA LEU A 107 1.26 -9.08 1.13
C LEU A 107 1.73 -8.01 2.13
N HIS A 108 1.76 -8.39 3.40
CA HIS A 108 2.13 -7.51 4.50
C HIS A 108 3.67 -7.36 4.63
N GLY A 109 4.46 -8.32 4.15
CA GLY A 109 5.92 -8.35 4.28
C GLY A 109 6.41 -8.87 5.64
N HIS A 110 5.69 -9.83 6.21
CA HIS A 110 6.13 -10.58 7.40
C HIS A 110 6.81 -11.88 6.99
N ALA A 111 7.81 -12.29 7.77
CA ALA A 111 8.39 -13.61 7.59
C ALA A 111 7.33 -14.69 7.84
N LEU A 112 7.36 -15.75 7.04
CA LEU A 112 6.56 -16.94 7.30
C LEU A 112 7.16 -17.66 8.51
N GLU A 113 6.29 -18.09 9.42
CA GLU A 113 6.70 -18.90 10.56
C GLU A 113 6.95 -20.34 10.10
N GLY A 114 7.98 -20.98 10.67
CA GLY A 114 8.38 -22.35 10.35
C GLY A 114 9.54 -22.47 9.36
N MET A 115 10.54 -23.29 9.72
CA MET A 115 11.77 -23.46 8.94
C MET A 115 11.51 -23.90 7.50
N THR A 116 10.51 -24.74 7.26
CA THR A 116 10.22 -25.30 5.93
C THR A 116 9.71 -24.24 4.97
N MET A 117 8.73 -23.43 5.38
CA MET A 117 8.16 -22.37 4.53
C MET A 117 9.14 -21.21 4.35
N ALA A 118 9.92 -20.88 5.38
CA ALA A 118 10.95 -19.85 5.27
C ALA A 118 12.12 -20.25 4.36
N ARG A 119 12.44 -21.55 4.28
CA ARG A 119 13.62 -22.06 3.54
C ARG A 119 13.30 -22.61 2.14
N TYR A 120 12.10 -23.16 1.94
CA TYR A 120 11.71 -23.82 0.69
C TYR A 120 10.45 -23.22 0.04
N GLY A 121 9.68 -22.40 0.77
CA GLY A 121 8.50 -21.75 0.22
C GLY A 121 8.88 -20.71 -0.83
N LYS A 122 8.42 -20.92 -2.06
CA LYS A 122 8.51 -19.89 -3.11
C LYS A 122 7.39 -18.87 -2.91
N LYS A 123 7.64 -17.63 -3.35
CA LYS A 123 6.64 -16.56 -3.35
C LYS A 123 5.43 -16.97 -4.18
N TYR A 124 4.24 -16.56 -3.75
CA TYR A 124 3.04 -16.76 -4.53
C TYR A 124 3.10 -15.93 -5.84
N PRO A 125 2.55 -16.45 -6.94
CA PRO A 125 2.34 -15.63 -8.14
C PRO A 125 1.45 -14.42 -7.80
N PRO A 126 1.72 -13.22 -8.35
CA PRO A 126 0.91 -12.03 -8.08
C PRO A 126 -0.59 -12.22 -8.34
N ARG A 127 -0.94 -13.10 -9.29
CA ARG A 127 -2.33 -13.44 -9.59
C ARG A 127 -3.02 -14.14 -8.42
N VAL A 128 -2.35 -15.07 -7.74
CA VAL A 128 -2.89 -15.74 -6.55
C VAL A 128 -3.10 -14.73 -5.42
N LEU A 129 -2.14 -13.84 -5.18
CA LEU A 129 -2.28 -12.77 -4.19
C LEU A 129 -3.47 -11.83 -4.49
N TYR A 130 -3.76 -11.61 -5.78
CA TYR A 130 -4.89 -10.81 -6.22
C TYR A 130 -6.22 -11.52 -6.01
N ASP A 131 -6.37 -12.72 -6.56
CA ASP A 131 -7.62 -13.49 -6.52
C ASP A 131 -7.97 -13.88 -5.08
N GLU A 132 -6.98 -14.27 -4.27
CA GLU A 132 -7.24 -14.82 -2.94
C GLU A 132 -7.38 -13.79 -1.83
N ALA A 133 -6.90 -12.57 -2.03
CA ALA A 133 -6.88 -11.55 -0.98
C ALA A 133 -7.27 -10.17 -1.50
N VAL A 134 -6.47 -9.58 -2.41
CA VAL A 134 -6.65 -8.17 -2.77
C VAL A 134 -8.02 -7.90 -3.38
N SER A 135 -8.50 -8.72 -4.30
CA SER A 135 -9.83 -8.53 -4.94
C SER A 135 -11.01 -8.71 -3.98
N LYS A 136 -10.83 -9.40 -2.84
CA LYS A 136 -11.87 -9.64 -1.83
C LYS A 136 -11.99 -8.53 -0.79
N LEU A 137 -11.12 -7.51 -0.87
CA LEU A 137 -11.03 -6.45 0.12
C LEU A 137 -12.10 -5.39 -0.12
N GLU A 138 -13.08 -5.33 0.76
CA GLU A 138 -14.14 -4.33 0.67
C GLU A 138 -14.15 -3.48 1.94
N TYR A 139 -14.27 -2.17 1.75
CA TYR A 139 -14.51 -1.24 2.83
C TYR A 139 -15.86 -0.56 2.58
N PRO A 140 -16.74 -0.46 3.59
CA PRO A 140 -18.01 0.25 3.47
C PRO A 140 -17.78 1.77 3.52
N LEU A 141 -17.06 2.29 2.53
CA LEU A 141 -16.65 3.69 2.43
C LEU A 141 -17.15 4.28 1.12
N ASP A 142 -17.63 5.51 1.19
CA ASP A 142 -17.92 6.30 -0.01
C ASP A 142 -16.63 6.93 -0.55
N TRP A 143 -16.26 6.51 -1.76
CA TRP A 143 -15.10 7.01 -2.49
C TRP A 143 -15.43 8.20 -3.40
N GLY A 144 -16.68 8.66 -3.46
CA GLY A 144 -17.15 9.69 -4.40
C GLY A 144 -16.30 10.96 -4.40
N HIS A 145 -15.94 11.44 -3.22
CA HIS A 145 -15.09 12.62 -3.04
C HIS A 145 -13.66 12.47 -3.63
N LEU A 146 -13.18 11.23 -3.81
CA LEU A 146 -11.88 10.95 -4.45
C LEU A 146 -12.01 10.79 -5.96
N LYS A 147 -13.10 10.19 -6.46
CA LYS A 147 -13.31 9.92 -7.90
C LYS A 147 -13.35 11.19 -8.75
N GLY A 148 -13.85 12.29 -8.19
CA GLY A 148 -13.86 13.62 -8.83
C GLY A 148 -12.62 14.48 -8.54
N GLY A 149 -11.67 13.96 -7.76
CA GLY A 149 -10.52 14.73 -7.30
C GLY A 149 -9.55 15.09 -8.43
N GLN A 150 -8.76 16.14 -8.23
CA GLN A 150 -7.74 16.65 -9.17
C GLN A 150 -6.68 15.61 -9.58
N TRP A 151 -6.59 14.49 -8.85
CA TRP A 151 -5.60 13.42 -9.07
C TRP A 151 -6.13 12.28 -9.94
N VAL A 152 -7.44 12.21 -10.17
CA VAL A 152 -8.05 11.23 -11.06
C VAL A 152 -8.04 11.81 -12.46
N MET A 153 -7.23 11.22 -13.34
CA MET A 153 -7.10 11.67 -14.73
C MET A 153 -8.46 11.50 -15.43
N LYS A 154 -9.08 12.62 -15.79
CA LYS A 154 -10.28 12.63 -16.64
C LYS A 154 -9.83 12.38 -18.08
N ARG A 155 -10.54 11.48 -18.76
CA ARG A 155 -10.38 11.30 -20.21
C ARG A 155 -10.97 12.48 -20.95
#